data_AF-A0A3P3E5Y7-F1
#
_entry.id   AF-A0A3P3E5Y7-F1
#
_cell.length_a   1.000
_cell.length_b   1.000
_cell.length_c   1.000
_cell.angle_alpha   90.00
_cell.angle_beta   90.00
_cell.angle_gamma   90.00
#
_symmetry.space_group_name_H-M   'P 1'
#
loop_
_entity.id
_entity.type
_entity.pdbx_description
1 polymer ?
#
loop_
_entity_poly.entity_id
_entity_poly.type
_entity_poly.pdbx_seq_one_letter_code
_entity_poly.pdbx_strand_id
1 'polypeptide(L)' 'MSTPFDTIARIGVVPVITIERVKDALPLADALLAGGLPVAEITFRSPAAADVLARLAAERPDLIA' A
#
# COMPACT_ATOMS: atom_id res chain seq x y z
N MET A 1 14.51 -7.66 13.89
CA MET A 1 13.37 -7.34 13.00
C MET A 1 13.59 -5.94 12.48
N SER A 2 13.53 -5.72 11.17
CA SER A 2 13.58 -4.37 10.61
C SER A 2 12.24 -3.68 10.83
N THR A 3 12.26 -2.40 11.21
CA THR A 3 11.06 -1.59 11.41
C THR A 3 10.50 -1.12 10.06
N PRO A 4 9.23 -0.65 10.00
CA PRO A 4 8.70 0.00 8.79
C PRO A 4 9.58 1.16 8.30
N PHE A 5 10.14 1.94 9.24
CA PHE A 5 11.03 3.06 8.92
C PHE A 5 12.33 2.61 8.25
N ASP A 6 12.93 1.48 8.65
CA ASP A 6 14.12 0.93 8.00
C ASP A 6 13.84 0.54 6.55
N THR A 7 12.65 0.01 6.28
CA THR A 7 12.21 -0.35 4.92
C THR A 7 12.00 0.89 4.06
N ILE A 8 11.29 1.90 4.57
CA ILE A 8 11.06 3.16 3.86
C ILE A 8 12.38 3.87 3.55
N ALA A 9 13.30 3.94 4.53
CA ALA A 9 14.61 4.56 4.35
C ALA A 9 15.46 3.89 3.26
N ARG A 10 15.36 2.56 3.12
CA ARG A 10 16.06 1.80 2.07
C ARG A 10 15.47 2.04 0.67
N ILE A 11 14.15 2.21 0.57
CA ILE A 11 13.46 2.45 -0.71
C ILE A 11 13.65 3.91 -1.16
N GLY A 12 13.62 4.85 -0.23
CA GLY A 12 13.82 6.28 -0.48
C GLY A 12 12.60 7.01 -1.07
N VAL A 13 11.49 6.32 -1.31
CA VAL A 13 10.24 6.88 -1.83
C VAL A 13 9.02 6.16 -1.24
N VAL A 14 7.95 6.92 -0.97
CA VAL A 14 6.64 6.39 -0.54
C VAL A 14 5.58 6.86 -1.53
N PRO A 15 4.92 5.95 -2.27
CA PRO A 15 3.79 6.29 -3.13
C PRO A 15 2.59 6.75 -2.31
N VAL A 16 2.14 7.99 -2.50
CA VAL A 16 0.92 8.53 -1.88
C VAL A 16 -0.23 8.43 -2.88
N ILE A 17 -1.22 7.59 -2.58
CA ILE A 17 -2.20 7.12 -3.55
C ILE A 17 -3.62 7.51 -3.12
N THR A 18 -4.41 7.96 -4.10
CA THR A 18 -5.88 8.00 -4.00
C THR A 18 -6.44 6.93 -4.92
N ILE A 19 -7.35 6.12 -4.39
CA ILE A 19 -7.90 4.95 -5.05
C ILE A 19 -9.43 5.02 -4.95
N GLU A 20 -10.09 5.02 -6.10
CA GLU A 20 -11.54 5.27 -6.16
C GLU A 20 -12.39 4.00 -6.02
N ARG A 21 -11.77 2.82 -6.15
CA ARG A 21 -12.50 1.55 -6.22
C ARG A 21 -11.75 0.48 -5.45
N VAL A 22 -12.44 -0.19 -4.52
CA VAL A 22 -11.87 -1.27 -3.69
C VAL A 22 -11.31 -2.44 -4.52
N LYS A 23 -11.84 -2.67 -5.73
CA LYS A 23 -11.34 -3.72 -6.63
C LYS A 23 -9.94 -3.44 -7.20
N ASP A 24 -9.47 -2.20 -7.16
CA ASP A 24 -8.15 -1.84 -7.65
C ASP A 24 -7.05 -2.07 -6.60
N ALA A 25 -7.43 -2.38 -5.35
CA ALA A 25 -6.50 -2.50 -4.22
C ALA A 25 -5.46 -3.61 -4.43
N LEU A 26 -5.90 -4.84 -4.72
CA LEU A 26 -5.01 -5.98 -4.86
C LEU A 26 -4.13 -5.89 -6.12
N PRO A 27 -4.66 -5.56 -7.31
CA PRO A 27 -3.83 -5.38 -8.50
C PRO A 27 -2.76 -4.30 -8.31
N LEU A 28 -3.10 -3.20 -7.62
CA LEU A 28 -2.15 -2.14 -7.30
C LEU A 28 -1.04 -2.64 -6.35
N ALA A 29 -1.43 -3.32 -5.27
CA ALA A 29 -0.47 -3.88 -4.32
C ALA A 29 0.48 -4.88 -4.98
N ASP A 30 -0.05 -5.77 -5.83
CA ASP A 30 0.73 -6.75 -6.58
C ASP A 30 1.73 -6.07 -7.51
N ALA A 31 1.32 -5.01 -8.19
CA ALA A 31 2.21 -4.23 -9.05
C ALA A 31 3.32 -3.52 -8.27
N LEU A 32 3.01 -2.95 -7.10
CA LEU A 32 3.99 -2.29 -6.23
C LEU A 32 5.01 -3.31 -5.68
N LEU A 33 4.55 -4.45 -5.20
CA LEU A 33 5.41 -5.53 -4.70
C LEU A 33 6.33 -6.07 -5.81
N ALA A 34 5.78 -6.33 -7.00
CA ALA A 34 6.57 -6.76 -8.16
C ALA A 34 7.60 -5.69 -8.60
N GLY A 35 7.27 -4.42 -8.42
CA GLY A 35 8.16 -3.28 -8.69
C GLY A 35 9.20 -3.01 -7.61
N GLY A 36 9.26 -3.81 -6.53
CA GLY A 36 10.20 -3.60 -5.43
C GLY A 36 9.83 -2.45 -4.49
N LEU A 37 8.56 -2.03 -4.50
CA LEU A 37 8.00 -0.99 -3.62
C LEU A 37 7.01 -1.61 -2.62
N PRO A 38 7.48 -2.30 -1.56
CA PRO A 38 6.61 -2.89 -0.54
C PRO A 38 6.01 -1.85 0.45
N VAL A 39 5.71 -0.64 -0.04
CA VAL A 39 5.09 0.43 0.75
C VAL A 39 4.15 1.28 -0.11
N ALA A 40 3.03 1.70 0.46
CA ALA A 40 2.13 2.71 -0.07
C ALA A 40 1.49 3.51 1.08
N GLU A 41 1.12 4.77 0.82
CA GLU A 41 0.25 5.54 1.70
C GLU A 41 -1.10 5.71 1.02
N ILE A 42 -2.16 5.11 1.58
CA ILE A 42 -3.52 5.27 1.05
C ILE A 42 -4.18 6.48 1.70
N THR A 43 -4.42 7.51 0.90
CA THR A 43 -5.07 8.74 1.36
C THR A 43 -6.58 8.57 1.53
N PHE A 44 -7.16 9.19 2.56
CA PHE A 44 -8.61 9.24 2.82
C PHE A 44 -9.37 10.25 1.92
N ARG A 45 -8.85 10.51 0.72
CA ARG A 45 -9.47 11.44 -0.26
C ARG A 45 -10.58 10.80 -1.10
N SER A 46 -10.73 9.48 -1.00
CA SER A 46 -11.83 8.73 -1.60
C SER A 46 -12.64 8.00 -0.52
N PRO A 47 -13.97 7.87 -0.67
CA PRO A 47 -14.79 7.05 0.23
C PRO A 47 -14.33 5.59 0.34
N ALA A 48 -13.60 5.08 -0.68
CA ALA A 48 -13.11 3.70 -0.71
C ALA A 48 -11.87 3.45 0.18
N ALA A 49 -11.25 4.48 0.77
CA ALA A 49 -9.94 4.36 1.42
C ALA A 49 -9.92 3.34 2.58
N ALA A 50 -10.92 3.36 3.45
CA ALA A 50 -10.99 2.45 4.59
C ALA A 50 -11.15 0.98 4.14
N ASP A 51 -12.04 0.73 3.19
CA ASP A 51 -12.26 -0.61 2.64
C ASP A 51 -11.02 -1.13 1.89
N VAL A 52 -10.30 -0.24 1.19
CA VAL A 52 -9.03 -0.58 0.55
C VAL A 52 -8.00 -0.98 1.58
N LEU A 53 -7.78 -0.17 2.62
CA LEU A 53 -6.80 -0.48 3.68
C LEU A 53 -7.13 -1.79 4.40
N ALA A 54 -8.39 -2.01 4.76
CA ALA A 54 -8.83 -3.27 5.37
C ALA A 54 -8.55 -4.48 4.46
N ARG A 55 -8.82 -4.34 3.17
CA ARG A 55 -8.58 -5.39 2.18
C ARG A 55 -7.09 -5.66 1.95
N LEU A 56 -6.27 -4.61 1.86
CA LEU A 56 -4.82 -4.73 1.74
C LEU A 56 -4.21 -5.42 2.97
N ALA A 57 -4.60 -5.00 4.18
CA ALA A 57 -4.11 -5.61 5.42
C ALA A 57 -4.48 -7.10 5.52
N ALA A 58 -5.67 -7.49 5.07
CA ALA A 58 -6.12 -8.87 5.10
C ALA A 58 -5.46 -9.75 4.02
N GLU A 59 -5.30 -9.24 2.80
CA GLU A 59 -4.94 -10.06 1.63
C GLU A 59 -3.48 -9.88 1.17
N ARG A 60 -2.81 -8.81 1.58
CA ARG A 60 -1.41 -8.48 1.21
C ARG A 60 -0.63 -7.95 2.42
N PRO A 61 -0.42 -8.76 3.46
CA PRO A 61 0.30 -8.35 4.66
C PRO A 61 1.78 -7.98 4.40
N ASP A 62 2.33 -8.36 3.24
CA ASP A 62 3.69 -8.01 2.81
C ASP A 62 3.81 -6.56 2.31
N LEU A 63 2.68 -5.89 2.02
CA LEU A 63 2.64 -4.46 1.67
C LEU A 63 2.40 -3.64 2.94
N ILE A 64 3.28 -2.68 3.21
CA ILE A 64 3.08 -1.67 4.25
C ILE A 64 2.16 -0.59 3.69
N ALA A 65 0.90 -0.52 4.13
CA ALA A 65 -0.14 0.37 3.60
C ALA A 65 -0.71 1.34 4.64
#